data_AF-A0AAU9V7I8-F1
#
_entry.id   AF-A0AAU9V7I8-F1
#
_cell.length_a   1.000
_cell.length_b   1.000
_cell.length_c   1.000
_cell.angle_alpha   90.00
_cell.angle_beta   90.00
_cell.angle_gamma   90.00
#
_symmetry.space_group_name_H-M   'P 1'
#
loop_
_entity.id
_entity.type
_entity.pdbx_description
1 polymer ?
#
loop_
_entity_poly.entity_id
_entity_poly.type
_entity_poly.pdbx_seq_one_letter_code
_entity_poly.pdbx_strand_id
1 'polypeptide(L)'
;MVDMENELKDLREKNNDLVQKVQYWKMTAAQRENEKLELMKEINELRLKLSRLRSGGAAQARKLYAALQSASEEALSHLVQASSAVARTLELAKTDMQDRQELETALPRWSSLSNTPSSDKVNRVPPMLIGGRLMQPVVSLSRTLHSNYSRSDNISPNQQNRTASARAVPMHMLQGIHLYI
;
A
#
# COMPACT_ATOMS: atom_id res chain seq x y z
N MET A 1 105.95 3.68 27.45
CA MET A 1 105.27 2.37 27.25
C MET A 1 103.87 2.42 27.85
N VAL A 2 103.73 2.83 29.12
CA VAL A 2 102.43 3.00 29.81
C VAL A 2 101.48 4.01 29.13
N ASP A 3 101.97 5.14 28.62
CA ASP A 3 101.10 6.11 27.91
C ASP A 3 100.49 5.55 26.63
N MET A 4 101.24 4.74 25.88
CA MET A 4 100.72 4.11 24.66
C MET A 4 99.69 3.03 24.95
N GLU A 5 99.82 2.32 26.08
CA GLU A 5 98.82 1.34 26.53
C GLU A 5 97.52 2.02 26.98
N ASN A 6 97.63 3.15 27.67
CA ASN A 6 96.46 3.96 28.05
C ASN A 6 95.77 4.54 26.81
N GLU A 7 96.52 5.08 25.85
CA GLU A 7 95.96 5.58 24.59
C GLU A 7 95.27 4.47 23.78
N LEU A 8 95.87 3.27 23.71
CA LEU A 8 95.24 2.10 23.09
C LEU A 8 93.93 1.71 23.77
N LYS A 9 93.86 1.80 25.10
CA LYS A 9 92.65 1.51 25.88
C LYS A 9 91.56 2.55 25.61
N ASP A 10 91.89 3.83 25.63
CA ASP A 10 90.95 4.93 25.34
C ASP A 10 90.42 4.84 23.90
N LEU A 11 91.28 4.51 22.94
CA LEU A 11 90.89 4.31 21.55
C LEU A 11 89.95 3.10 21.39
N ARG A 12 90.19 2.02 22.14
CA ARG A 12 89.31 0.85 22.16
C ARG A 12 87.93 1.17 22.73
N GLU A 13 87.88 1.96 23.79
CA GLU A 13 86.62 2.39 24.42
C GLU A 13 85.84 3.30 23.48
N LYS A 14 86.47 4.33 22.89
CA LYS A 14 85.86 5.18 21.86
C LYS A 14 85.37 4.39 20.65
N ASN A 15 86.12 3.37 20.23
CA ASN A 15 85.70 2.48 19.15
C ASN A 15 84.43 1.71 19.53
N ASN A 16 84.38 1.15 20.73
CA ASN A 16 83.19 0.44 21.23
C ASN A 16 81.97 1.37 21.30
N ASP A 17 82.13 2.59 21.82
CA ASP A 17 81.07 3.60 21.87
C ASP A 17 80.57 3.98 20.47
N LEU A 18 81.47 4.12 19.51
CA LEU A 18 81.11 4.38 18.12
C LEU A 18 80.34 3.21 17.52
N VAL A 19 80.76 1.97 17.78
CA VAL A 19 80.04 0.77 17.34
C VAL A 19 78.62 0.75 17.91
N GLN A 20 78.44 1.03 19.20
CA GLN A 20 77.12 1.10 19.84
C GLN A 20 76.25 2.19 19.24
N LYS A 21 76.80 3.40 19.03
CA LYS A 21 76.07 4.51 18.38
C LYS A 21 75.66 4.12 16.96
N VAL A 22 76.54 3.50 16.17
CA VAL A 22 76.22 3.03 14.82
C VAL A 22 75.10 1.99 14.83
N GLN A 23 75.14 1.03 15.76
CA GLN A 23 74.07 0.03 15.91
C GLN A 23 72.74 0.68 16.29
N TYR A 24 72.76 1.63 17.23
CA TYR A 24 71.59 2.40 17.61
C TYR A 24 70.98 3.13 16.40
N TRP A 25 71.80 3.88 15.64
CA TRP A 25 71.32 4.60 14.46
C TRP A 25 70.78 3.67 13.37
N LYS A 26 71.39 2.49 13.17
CA LYS A 26 70.87 1.47 12.25
C LYS A 26 69.49 0.99 12.69
N MET A 27 69.30 0.73 13.98
CA MET A 27 68.01 0.29 14.51
C MET A 27 66.95 1.38 14.41
N THR A 28 67.29 2.63 14.75
CA THR A 28 66.38 3.77 14.59
C THR A 28 66.01 4.03 13.13
N ALA A 29 66.95 3.89 12.20
CA ALA A 29 66.68 4.02 10.77
C ALA A 29 65.73 2.93 10.27
N ALA A 30 65.98 1.67 10.64
CA ALA A 30 65.11 0.54 10.31
C ALA A 30 63.69 0.71 10.88
N GLN A 31 63.58 1.19 12.13
CA GLN A 31 62.30 1.47 12.76
C GLN A 31 61.49 2.51 11.98
N ARG A 32 62.12 3.65 11.60
CA ARG A 32 61.45 4.69 10.81
C ARG A 32 61.05 4.21 9.42
N GLU A 33 61.86 3.36 8.80
CA GLU A 33 61.52 2.76 7.51
C GLU A 33 60.30 1.83 7.63
N ASN A 34 60.22 1.05 8.70
CA ASN A 34 59.08 0.19 8.97
C ASN A 34 57.80 1.00 9.21
N GLU A 35 57.86 2.06 10.03
CA GLU A 35 56.74 2.98 10.24
C GLU A 35 56.27 3.63 8.92
N LYS A 36 57.21 4.04 8.07
CA LYS A 36 56.89 4.58 6.73
C LYS A 36 56.16 3.54 5.87
N LEU A 37 56.56 2.28 5.90
CA LEU A 37 55.91 1.20 5.15
C LEU A 37 54.49 0.93 5.68
N GLU A 38 54.31 0.97 7.00
CA GLU A 38 53.01 0.81 7.65
C GLU A 38 52.04 1.94 7.26
N LEU A 39 52.49 3.19 7.37
CA LEU A 39 51.72 4.36 6.91
C LEU A 39 51.38 4.28 5.43
N MET A 40 52.30 3.79 4.59
CA MET A 40 52.04 3.60 3.17
C MET A 40 50.96 2.55 2.89
N LYS A 41 50.93 1.46 3.68
CA LYS A 41 49.86 0.46 3.61
C LYS A 41 48.52 1.06 4.00
N GLU A 42 48.48 1.78 5.12
CA GLU A 42 47.25 2.44 5.60
C GLU A 42 46.70 3.44 4.57
N ILE A 43 47.56 4.27 3.97
CA ILE A 43 47.17 5.21 2.90
C ILE A 43 46.54 4.46 1.73
N ASN A 44 47.12 3.33 1.31
CA ASN A 44 46.58 2.54 0.20
C ASN A 44 45.22 1.91 0.56
N GLU A 45 45.06 1.40 1.77
CA GLU A 45 43.78 0.88 2.25
C GLU A 45 42.70 1.96 2.30
N LEU A 46 43.03 3.15 2.81
CA LEU A 46 42.11 4.29 2.87
C LEU A 46 41.70 4.75 1.47
N ARG A 47 42.64 4.83 0.53
CA ARG A 47 42.35 5.12 -0.88
C ARG A 47 41.42 4.08 -1.49
N LEU A 48 41.63 2.80 -1.20
CA LEU A 48 40.76 1.73 -1.68
C LEU A 48 39.35 1.82 -1.08
N LYS A 49 39.23 2.06 0.23
CA LYS A 49 37.95 2.27 0.92
C LYS A 49 37.19 3.46 0.33
N LEU A 50 37.87 4.58 0.12
CA LEU A 50 37.29 5.77 -0.51
C LEU A 50 36.81 5.48 -1.92
N SER A 51 37.61 4.77 -2.73
CA SER A 51 37.22 4.37 -4.08
C SER A 51 35.96 3.50 -4.09
N ARG A 52 35.86 2.53 -3.18
CA ARG A 52 34.69 1.66 -3.02
C ARG A 52 33.44 2.44 -2.58
N LEU A 53 33.58 3.37 -1.64
CA LEU A 53 32.46 4.21 -1.21
C LEU A 53 31.97 5.11 -2.34
N ARG A 54 32.88 5.72 -3.11
CA ARG A 54 32.53 6.58 -4.24
C ARG A 54 31.85 5.80 -5.36
N SER A 55 32.36 4.62 -5.72
CA SER A 55 31.75 3.79 -6.77
C SER A 55 30.44 3.14 -6.30
N GLY A 56 30.42 2.63 -5.07
CA GLY A 56 29.26 1.98 -4.45
C GLY A 56 28.10 2.94 -4.21
N GLY A 57 28.37 4.12 -3.64
CA GLY A 57 27.35 5.13 -3.38
C GLY A 57 26.65 5.60 -4.66
N ALA A 58 27.42 5.86 -5.73
CA ALA A 58 26.86 6.25 -7.02
C ALA A 58 26.04 5.12 -7.68
N ALA A 59 26.46 3.86 -7.51
CA ALA A 59 25.70 2.71 -8.01
C ALA A 59 24.39 2.51 -7.23
N GLN A 60 24.44 2.62 -5.90
CA GLN A 60 23.28 2.48 -5.03
C GLN A 60 22.25 3.59 -5.27
N ALA A 61 22.71 4.84 -5.42
CA ALA A 61 21.85 5.97 -5.78
C ALA A 61 21.16 5.73 -7.14
N ARG A 62 21.90 5.32 -8.17
CA ARG A 62 21.33 4.99 -9.49
C ARG A 62 20.29 3.87 -9.40
N LYS A 63 20.55 2.82 -8.60
CA LYS A 63 19.60 1.73 -8.38
C LYS A 63 18.32 2.22 -7.71
N LEU A 64 18.44 3.09 -6.70
CA LEU A 64 17.29 3.69 -6.02
C LEU A 64 16.46 4.57 -6.97
N TYR A 65 17.11 5.43 -7.77
CA TYR A 65 16.42 6.26 -8.76
C TYR A 65 15.66 5.42 -9.80
N ALA A 66 16.28 4.35 -10.30
CA ALA A 66 15.62 3.46 -11.25
C ALA A 66 14.40 2.74 -10.64
N ALA A 67 14.52 2.26 -9.39
CA ALA A 67 13.41 1.63 -8.69
C ALA A 67 12.26 2.62 -8.42
N LEU A 68 12.59 3.85 -8.01
CA LEU A 68 11.60 4.91 -7.79
C LEU A 68 10.88 5.28 -9.09
N GLN A 69 11.61 5.44 -10.18
CA GLN A 69 11.04 5.72 -11.50
C GLN A 69 10.07 4.60 -11.91
N SER A 70 10.50 3.35 -11.83
CA SER A 70 9.66 2.19 -12.16
C SER A 70 8.40 2.13 -11.31
N ALA A 71 8.50 2.34 -10.00
CA ALA A 71 7.35 2.35 -9.10
C ALA A 71 6.39 3.52 -9.39
N SER A 72 6.94 4.68 -9.77
CA SER A 72 6.13 5.84 -10.15
C SER A 72 5.37 5.62 -11.46
N GLU A 73 6.01 5.00 -12.45
CA GLU A 73 5.39 4.63 -13.72
C GLU A 73 4.28 3.61 -13.52
N GLU A 74 4.51 2.60 -12.67
CA GLU A 74 3.50 1.60 -12.32
C GLU A 74 2.29 2.26 -11.63
N ALA A 75 2.52 3.11 -10.63
CA ALA A 75 1.46 3.83 -9.93
C ALA A 75 0.65 4.73 -10.88
N LEU A 76 1.31 5.47 -11.78
CA LEU A 76 0.65 6.28 -12.79
C LEU A 76 -0.18 5.41 -13.75
N SER A 77 0.35 4.26 -14.17
CA SER A 77 -0.38 3.34 -15.04
C SER A 77 -1.66 2.83 -14.39
N HIS A 78 -1.62 2.48 -13.09
CA HIS A 78 -2.78 2.05 -12.33
C HIS A 78 -3.79 3.18 -12.16
N LEU A 79 -3.34 4.41 -11.91
CA LEU A 79 -4.22 5.58 -11.82
C LEU A 79 -4.94 5.86 -13.14
N VAL A 80 -4.23 5.79 -14.27
CA VAL A 80 -4.83 5.95 -15.60
C VAL A 80 -5.85 4.85 -15.88
N GLN A 81 -5.51 3.59 -15.58
CA GLN A 81 -6.43 2.46 -15.74
C GLN A 81 -7.67 2.61 -14.87
N ALA A 82 -7.51 2.96 -13.58
CA ALA A 82 -8.62 3.18 -12.66
C ALA A 82 -9.51 4.35 -13.12
N SER A 83 -8.91 5.46 -13.56
CA SER A 83 -9.64 6.59 -14.13
C SER A 83 -10.46 6.19 -15.36
N SER A 84 -9.88 5.39 -16.26
CA SER A 84 -10.59 4.87 -17.43
C SER A 84 -11.77 3.97 -17.05
N ALA A 85 -11.63 3.17 -15.99
CA ALA A 85 -12.70 2.32 -15.49
C ALA A 85 -13.84 3.14 -14.88
N VAL A 86 -13.51 4.16 -14.07
CA VAL A 86 -14.49 5.08 -13.49
C VAL A 86 -15.26 5.83 -14.58
N ALA A 87 -14.57 6.31 -15.63
CA ALA A 87 -15.22 6.97 -16.77
C ALA A 87 -16.21 6.04 -17.48
N ARG A 88 -15.84 4.76 -17.72
CA ARG A 88 -16.76 3.77 -18.30
C ARG A 88 -17.98 3.51 -17.40
N THR A 89 -17.79 3.41 -16.08
CA THR A 89 -18.92 3.23 -15.16
C THR A 89 -19.84 4.44 -15.10
N LEU A 90 -19.30 5.65 -15.26
CA LEU A 90 -20.08 6.88 -15.31
C LEU A 90 -20.94 6.93 -16.58
N GLU A 91 -20.38 6.59 -17.73
CA GLU A 91 -21.15 6.50 -18.99
C GLU A 91 -22.25 5.43 -18.88
N LEU A 92 -21.96 4.27 -18.29
CA LEU A 92 -22.97 3.22 -18.09
C LEU A 92 -24.10 3.67 -17.14
N ALA A 93 -23.77 4.40 -16.08
CA ALA A 93 -24.76 4.98 -15.19
C ALA A 93 -25.61 6.04 -15.91
N LYS A 94 -24.98 6.87 -16.75
CA LYS A 94 -25.68 7.86 -17.57
C LYS A 94 -26.65 7.20 -18.56
N THR A 95 -26.24 6.12 -19.22
CA THR A 95 -27.13 5.36 -20.12
C THR A 95 -28.28 4.71 -19.36
N ASP A 96 -28.05 4.07 -18.21
CA ASP A 96 -29.15 3.49 -17.39
C ASP A 96 -30.17 4.55 -16.96
N MET A 97 -29.69 5.73 -16.54
CA MET A 97 -30.56 6.84 -16.18
C MET A 97 -31.38 7.35 -17.36
N GLN A 98 -30.76 7.45 -18.54
CA GLN A 98 -31.46 7.86 -19.76
C GLN A 98 -32.50 6.81 -20.18
N ASP A 99 -32.15 5.53 -20.19
CA ASP A 99 -33.06 4.42 -20.52
C ASP A 99 -34.26 4.38 -19.56
N ARG A 100 -34.03 4.62 -18.26
CA ARG A 100 -35.11 4.77 -17.26
C ARG A 100 -36.03 5.93 -17.57
N GLN A 101 -35.47 7.09 -17.91
CA GLN A 101 -36.25 8.27 -18.25
C GLN A 101 -37.07 8.05 -19.53
N GLU A 102 -36.48 7.43 -20.55
CA GLU A 102 -37.16 7.04 -21.77
C GLU A 102 -38.30 6.05 -21.48
N LEU A 103 -38.07 5.05 -20.62
CA LEU A 103 -39.11 4.12 -20.18
C LEU A 103 -40.25 4.83 -19.45
N GLU A 104 -39.96 5.76 -18.54
CA GLU A 104 -40.97 6.60 -17.87
C GLU A 104 -41.80 7.42 -18.86
N THR A 105 -41.17 7.97 -19.89
CA THR A 105 -41.89 8.72 -20.94
C THR A 105 -42.69 7.83 -21.89
N ALA A 106 -42.23 6.59 -22.14
CA ALA A 106 -42.88 5.62 -23.02
C ALA A 106 -43.98 4.80 -22.32
N LEU A 107 -44.01 4.81 -20.98
CA LEU A 107 -45.05 4.17 -20.19
C LEU A 107 -46.43 4.79 -20.50
N PRO A 108 -47.48 3.99 -20.75
CA PRO A 108 -48.82 4.52 -20.99
C PRO A 108 -49.25 5.45 -19.86
N ARG A 109 -50.03 6.50 -20.16
CA ARG A 109 -50.63 7.46 -19.19
C ARG A 109 -51.32 6.84 -17.96
N TRP A 110 -51.60 5.54 -17.99
CA TRP A 110 -52.15 4.78 -16.87
C TRP A 110 -51.11 4.53 -15.75
N SER A 111 -49.81 4.52 -16.05
CA SER A 111 -48.72 4.39 -15.06
C SER A 111 -48.51 5.69 -14.27
N SER A 112 -48.76 6.85 -14.89
CA SER A 112 -48.73 8.17 -14.22
C SER A 112 -49.90 8.42 -13.26
N LEU A 113 -50.89 7.51 -13.20
CA LEU A 113 -51.97 7.54 -12.20
C LEU A 113 -51.51 7.08 -10.81
N SER A 114 -50.27 6.59 -10.66
CA SER A 114 -49.71 6.21 -9.35
C SER A 114 -49.11 7.40 -8.56
N ASN A 115 -49.15 8.62 -9.10
CA ASN A 115 -49.17 9.80 -8.24
C ASN A 115 -50.48 9.71 -7.46
N THR A 116 -50.38 9.14 -6.25
CA THR A 116 -51.47 8.85 -5.31
C THR A 116 -52.67 9.77 -5.53
N PRO A 117 -53.80 9.29 -6.10
CA PRO A 117 -55.03 10.02 -5.93
C PRO A 117 -55.27 10.10 -4.43
N SER A 118 -55.39 11.32 -3.90
CA SER A 118 -55.85 11.59 -2.55
C SER A 118 -56.99 10.63 -2.21
N SER A 119 -56.95 10.06 -1.01
CA SER A 119 -57.81 8.99 -0.46
C SER A 119 -59.32 9.33 -0.39
N ASP A 120 -59.82 10.29 -1.17
CA ASP A 120 -61.19 10.79 -1.05
C ASP A 120 -62.18 10.21 -2.06
N LYS A 121 -61.75 9.43 -3.06
CA LYS A 121 -62.66 8.88 -4.07
C LYS A 121 -62.37 7.43 -4.42
N VAL A 122 -62.40 6.54 -3.43
CA VAL A 122 -62.65 5.12 -3.71
C VAL A 122 -64.13 4.99 -4.08
N ASN A 123 -64.45 4.60 -5.32
CA ASN A 123 -65.82 4.29 -5.72
C ASN A 123 -66.28 3.04 -4.96
N ARG A 124 -66.86 3.25 -3.77
CA ARG A 124 -67.45 2.17 -2.97
C ARG A 124 -68.79 1.81 -3.59
N VAL A 125 -68.86 0.63 -4.19
CA VAL A 125 -70.13 0.05 -4.65
C VAL A 125 -70.94 -0.37 -3.42
N PRO A 126 -72.17 0.12 -3.24
CA PRO A 126 -73.02 -0.26 -2.12
C PRO A 126 -73.31 -1.78 -2.14
N PRO A 127 -73.38 -2.45 -0.97
CA PRO A 127 -73.75 -3.86 -0.92
C PRO A 127 -75.17 -4.07 -1.47
N MET A 128 -75.33 -5.03 -2.38
CA MET A 128 -76.64 -5.40 -2.94
C MET A 128 -77.31 -6.49 -2.08
N LEU A 129 -78.61 -6.33 -1.85
CA LEU A 129 -79.49 -7.31 -1.21
C LEU A 129 -80.10 -8.21 -2.28
N ILE A 130 -79.73 -9.48 -2.29
CA ILE A 130 -80.37 -10.53 -3.10
C ILE A 130 -80.89 -11.60 -2.14
N GLY A 131 -82.19 -11.88 -2.18
CA GLY A 131 -82.81 -12.95 -1.38
C GLY A 131 -82.68 -12.78 0.14
N GLY A 132 -82.64 -11.55 0.65
CA GLY A 132 -82.60 -11.28 2.10
C GLY A 132 -81.25 -11.46 2.78
N ARG A 133 -80.15 -11.67 2.03
CA ARG A 133 -78.78 -11.72 2.56
C ARG A 133 -77.94 -10.58 1.97
N LEU A 134 -77.17 -9.90 2.82
CA LEU A 134 -76.24 -8.83 2.43
C LEU A 134 -74.96 -9.46 1.85
N MET A 135 -74.67 -9.21 0.57
CA MET A 135 -73.44 -9.66 -0.07
C MET A 135 -72.44 -8.49 -0.15
N GLN A 136 -71.27 -8.66 0.49
CA GLN A 136 -70.16 -7.72 0.33
C GLN A 136 -69.33 -8.10 -0.90
N PRO A 137 -68.99 -7.16 -1.79
CA PRO A 137 -68.08 -7.44 -2.89
C PRO A 137 -66.66 -7.67 -2.33
N VAL A 138 -66.16 -8.89 -2.45
CA VAL A 138 -64.79 -9.25 -2.05
C VAL A 138 -63.87 -9.06 -3.25
N VAL A 139 -62.87 -8.20 -3.12
CA VAL A 139 -61.77 -8.09 -4.09
C VAL A 139 -60.54 -8.73 -3.46
N SER A 140 -60.17 -9.93 -3.91
CA SER A 140 -58.92 -10.57 -3.47
C SER A 140 -57.77 -10.14 -4.39
N LEU A 141 -56.77 -9.46 -3.82
CA LEU A 141 -55.51 -9.16 -4.50
C LEU A 141 -54.51 -10.30 -4.24
N SER A 142 -54.34 -11.19 -5.22
CA SER A 142 -53.36 -12.27 -5.16
C SER A 142 -51.95 -11.70 -5.36
N ARG A 143 -51.09 -11.74 -4.33
CA ARG A 143 -49.64 -11.53 -4.49
C ARG A 143 -49.01 -12.82 -5.00
N THR A 144 -48.56 -12.86 -6.25
CA THR A 144 -47.74 -13.96 -6.77
C THR A 144 -46.35 -13.91 -6.13
N LEU A 145 -46.08 -14.79 -5.17
CA LEU A 145 -44.72 -15.13 -4.73
C LEU A 145 -44.04 -15.95 -5.84
N HIS A 146 -43.09 -15.36 -6.56
CA HIS A 146 -42.19 -16.11 -7.41
C HIS A 146 -41.08 -16.72 -6.55
N SER A 147 -41.28 -18.00 -6.21
CA SER A 147 -40.24 -18.91 -5.74
C SER A 147 -39.51 -19.44 -6.97
N ASN A 148 -38.25 -19.04 -7.18
CA ASN A 148 -37.38 -19.69 -8.16
C ASN A 148 -36.18 -20.28 -7.43
N TYR A 149 -36.25 -21.59 -7.21
CA TYR A 149 -35.11 -22.46 -6.97
C TYR A 149 -34.34 -22.65 -8.27
N SER A 150 -33.03 -22.43 -8.26
CA SER A 150 -32.06 -23.23 -9.04
C SER A 150 -30.62 -22.76 -8.77
N ARG A 151 -29.86 -23.56 -8.02
CA ARG A 151 -28.59 -24.15 -8.49
C ARG A 151 -27.89 -24.98 -7.41
N SER A 152 -27.85 -26.28 -7.69
CA SER A 152 -26.73 -27.22 -7.52
C SER A 152 -25.94 -27.15 -6.22
N ASP A 153 -26.27 -28.08 -5.32
CA ASP A 153 -25.36 -28.58 -4.29
C ASP A 153 -24.07 -29.12 -4.92
N ASN A 154 -22.93 -28.57 -4.51
CA ASN A 154 -21.68 -29.32 -4.44
C ASN A 154 -21.19 -29.21 -2.99
N ILE A 155 -21.45 -30.27 -2.25
CA ILE A 155 -21.13 -30.43 -0.83
C ILE A 155 -19.62 -30.60 -0.66
N SER A 156 -19.01 -29.80 0.21
CA SER A 156 -17.77 -30.15 0.90
C SER A 156 -17.86 -29.66 2.37
N PRO A 157 -17.36 -30.43 3.35
CA PRO A 157 -17.92 -30.45 4.69
C PRO A 157 -17.02 -29.73 5.69
N ASN A 158 -17.37 -28.51 6.09
CA ASN A 158 -17.14 -28.05 7.46
C ASN A 158 -17.81 -26.69 7.66
N GLN A 159 -18.92 -26.65 8.38
CA GLN A 159 -19.09 -25.75 9.53
C GLN A 159 -20.51 -25.86 10.10
N GLN A 160 -20.55 -26.11 11.40
CA GLN A 160 -21.73 -26.22 12.23
C GLN A 160 -22.43 -24.87 12.41
N ASN A 161 -23.76 -24.90 12.31
CA ASN A 161 -24.75 -24.11 13.05
C ASN A 161 -24.41 -22.65 13.41
N ARG A 162 -25.15 -21.72 12.81
CA ARG A 162 -25.98 -20.74 13.56
C ARG A 162 -26.98 -20.04 12.63
N THR A 163 -28.24 -20.25 12.94
CA THR A 163 -29.42 -19.57 12.41
C THR A 163 -29.42 -18.09 12.82
N ALA A 164 -29.54 -17.16 11.87
CA ALA A 164 -29.89 -15.77 12.15
C ALA A 164 -30.69 -15.19 10.98
N SER A 165 -32.00 -15.04 11.20
CA SER A 165 -32.93 -14.32 10.33
C SER A 165 -32.59 -12.83 10.35
N ALA A 166 -32.23 -12.26 9.19
CA ALA A 166 -31.90 -10.85 9.05
C ALA A 166 -33.19 -10.00 9.05
N ARG A 167 -33.43 -9.27 10.15
CA ARG A 167 -34.46 -8.23 10.25
C ARG A 167 -33.82 -6.88 9.96
N ALA A 168 -34.43 -6.10 9.07
CA ALA A 168 -33.99 -4.75 8.74
C ALA A 168 -34.16 -3.79 9.95
N VAL A 169 -33.16 -2.93 10.18
CA VAL A 169 -33.16 -1.88 11.22
C VAL A 169 -33.25 -0.50 10.55
N PRO A 170 -34.04 0.46 11.07
CA PRO A 170 -34.14 1.80 10.48
C PRO A 170 -32.88 2.63 10.75
N MET A 171 -32.37 3.33 9.74
CA MET A 171 -31.29 4.31 9.89
C MET A 171 -31.85 5.61 10.48
N HIS A 172 -31.52 5.90 11.73
CA HIS A 172 -31.72 7.21 12.34
C HIS A 172 -30.41 8.00 12.21
N MET A 173 -30.56 9.24 11.75
CA MET A 173 -29.47 10.17 11.47
C MET A 173 -28.60 10.40 12.71
N LEU A 174 -27.27 10.25 12.56
CA LEU A 174 -26.31 10.79 13.52
C LEU A 174 -25.47 11.85 12.83
N GLN A 175 -25.78 13.06 13.28
CA GLN A 175 -25.20 14.36 12.98
C GLN A 175 -23.90 14.52 13.81
N GLY A 176 -22.83 15.01 13.15
CA GLY A 176 -21.75 15.74 13.80
C GLY A 176 -20.57 14.94 14.36
N ILE A 177 -19.45 14.92 13.62
CA ILE A 177 -18.11 14.93 14.22
C ILE A 177 -17.31 16.03 13.50
N HIS A 178 -16.90 17.03 14.27
CA HIS A 178 -15.99 18.08 13.83
C HIS A 178 -14.57 17.49 13.72
N LEU A 179 -13.94 17.65 12.55
CA LEU A 179 -12.50 17.47 12.40
C LEU A 179 -11.84 18.84 12.64
N TYR A 180 -11.10 18.96 13.74
CA TYR A 180 -10.06 19.98 13.89
C TYR A 180 -8.85 19.54 13.05
N ILE A 181 -8.44 20.39 12.11
CA ILE A 181 -7.05 20.53 11.65
C ILE A 181 -6.66 21.96 11.93
#